data_AF-A0A1L8H014-F1
#
_entry.id   AF-A0A1L8H014-F1
#
_cell.length_a   1.000
_cell.length_b   1.000
_cell.length_c   1.000
_cell.angle_alpha   90.00
_cell.angle_beta   90.00
_cell.angle_gamma   90.00
#
_symmetry.space_group_name_H-M   'P 1'
#
loop_
_entity.id
_entity.type
_entity.pdbx_description
1 polymer ?
#
loop_
_entity_poly.entity_id
_entity_poly.type
_entity_poly.pdbx_seq_one_letter_code
_entity_poly.pdbx_strand_id
1 'polypeptide(L)'
;MEKFRRVRTVDEDDGQPLPFKSLYPDVVKMRVKEGSKIRNLIGYAATHMLSEGTGQIVFSAYGRGVTKAVTCVEILKRKIGGLHQVTKVEYKTLQEVWEQKGPNVPHPAPCLTVQKNYPSINILLSKEPLDPQEEGYQPPQSMAPTETGKRFSESHIEHCTSKKRKREEKDTRV
;
A
#
# COMPACT_ATOMS: atom_id res chain seq x y z
N MET A 1 24.25 -15.27 13.48
CA MET A 1 23.91 -16.40 12.58
C MET A 1 24.87 -16.43 11.39
N GLU A 2 26.12 -16.81 11.57
CA GLU A 2 27.14 -16.74 10.51
C GLU A 2 27.06 -17.91 9.51
N LYS A 3 26.34 -18.99 9.86
CA LYS A 3 26.23 -20.23 9.07
C LYS A 3 24.98 -20.32 8.20
N PHE A 4 24.09 -19.32 8.22
CA PHE A 4 22.83 -19.36 7.47
C PHE A 4 22.61 -18.06 6.68
N ARG A 5 21.94 -18.15 5.52
CA ARG A 5 21.44 -17.01 4.76
C ARG A 5 19.93 -17.13 4.58
N ARG A 6 19.22 -16.01 4.69
CA ARG A 6 17.79 -15.97 4.38
C ARG A 6 17.62 -16.03 2.87
N VAL A 7 16.84 -16.98 2.38
CA VAL A 7 16.58 -17.15 0.94
C VAL A 7 15.17 -16.81 0.54
N ARG A 8 14.20 -16.98 1.45
CA ARG A 8 12.80 -16.71 1.16
C ARG A 8 12.07 -16.25 2.41
N THR A 9 11.13 -15.35 2.23
CA THR A 9 10.10 -15.03 3.22
C THR A 9 8.76 -15.38 2.57
N VAL A 10 8.01 -16.28 3.19
CA VAL A 10 6.68 -16.69 2.77
C VAL A 10 5.69 -15.82 3.52
N ASP A 11 4.85 -15.13 2.77
CA ASP A 11 3.89 -14.16 3.26
C ASP A 11 2.49 -14.60 2.83
N GLU A 12 1.80 -15.33 3.70
CA GLU A 12 0.45 -15.87 3.50
C GLU A 12 -0.63 -14.78 3.67
N ASP A 13 -0.38 -13.58 3.17
CA ASP A 13 -1.25 -12.40 3.33
C ASP A 13 -2.53 -12.42 2.49
N ASP A 14 -2.53 -13.19 1.41
CA ASP A 14 -3.51 -13.03 0.33
C ASP A 14 -4.88 -13.64 0.68
N GLY A 15 -5.03 -14.28 1.85
CA GLY A 15 -6.29 -14.86 2.32
C GLY A 15 -6.76 -14.42 3.71
N GLN A 16 -6.01 -13.57 4.42
CA GLN A 16 -6.46 -13.08 5.73
C GLN A 16 -7.45 -11.92 5.60
N PRO A 17 -8.56 -11.95 6.36
CA PRO A 17 -9.50 -10.84 6.38
C PRO A 17 -8.81 -9.58 6.91
N LEU A 18 -9.19 -8.44 6.36
CA LEU A 18 -8.72 -7.14 6.82
C LEU A 18 -9.29 -6.82 8.21
N PRO A 19 -8.54 -6.16 9.10
CA PRO A 19 -8.94 -5.90 10.48
C PRO A 19 -9.90 -4.69 10.62
N PHE A 20 -10.90 -4.59 9.73
CA PHE A 20 -11.88 -3.49 9.71
C PHE A 20 -13.29 -4.04 9.61
N LYS A 21 -14.24 -3.43 10.33
CA LYS A 21 -15.62 -3.91 10.42
C LYS A 21 -16.50 -3.45 9.25
N SER A 22 -16.28 -2.22 8.76
CA SER A 22 -17.16 -1.54 7.80
C SER A 22 -16.47 -1.36 6.45
N LEU A 23 -16.09 -2.47 5.81
CA LEU A 23 -15.44 -2.45 4.51
C LEU A 23 -16.42 -2.63 3.36
N TYR A 24 -16.17 -1.94 2.26
CA TYR A 24 -16.86 -2.19 1.01
C TYR A 24 -16.46 -3.55 0.42
N PRO A 25 -17.38 -4.27 -0.26
CA PRO A 25 -17.10 -5.61 -0.79
C PRO A 25 -15.91 -5.66 -1.76
N ASP A 26 -15.64 -4.54 -2.45
CA ASP A 26 -14.63 -4.37 -3.48
C ASP A 26 -13.46 -3.48 -3.03
N VAL A 27 -13.28 -3.31 -1.70
CA VAL A 27 -12.21 -2.46 -1.18
C VAL A 27 -10.83 -2.92 -1.66
N VAL A 28 -10.07 -2.00 -2.23
CA VAL A 28 -8.71 -2.31 -2.69
C VAL A 28 -7.72 -2.30 -1.53
N LYS A 29 -7.03 -3.43 -1.34
CA LYS A 29 -5.88 -3.58 -0.43
C LYS A 29 -4.56 -3.32 -1.18
N MET A 30 -3.93 -2.19 -0.90
CA MET A 30 -2.59 -1.84 -1.39
C MET A 30 -1.49 -2.38 -0.45
N ARG A 31 -0.77 -3.41 -0.90
CA ARG A 31 0.39 -3.95 -0.18
C ARG A 31 1.64 -3.10 -0.43
N VAL A 32 2.14 -2.44 0.61
CA VAL A 32 3.34 -1.61 0.54
C VAL A 32 4.55 -2.38 1.07
N LYS A 33 5.48 -2.69 0.17
CA LYS A 33 6.72 -3.41 0.45
C LYS A 33 7.92 -2.49 0.30
N GLU A 34 9.10 -2.95 0.72
CA GLU A 34 10.36 -2.23 0.54
C GLU A 34 10.63 -1.88 -0.93
N GLY A 35 10.27 -2.75 -1.88
CA GLY A 35 10.42 -2.50 -3.31
C GLY A 35 9.36 -1.58 -3.93
N SER A 36 8.25 -1.30 -3.23
CA SER A 36 7.14 -0.54 -3.80
C SER A 36 7.54 0.89 -4.15
N LYS A 37 7.11 1.36 -5.32
CA LYS A 37 7.37 2.72 -5.80
C LYS A 37 6.22 3.64 -5.37
N ILE A 38 6.51 4.62 -4.51
CA ILE A 38 5.52 5.55 -3.95
C ILE A 38 4.68 6.19 -5.06
N ARG A 39 5.32 6.69 -6.12
CA ARG A 39 4.61 7.34 -7.24
C ARG A 39 3.55 6.46 -7.88
N ASN A 40 3.84 5.17 -8.06
CA ASN A 40 2.91 4.22 -8.65
C ASN A 40 1.75 3.93 -7.69
N LEU A 41 2.06 3.74 -6.40
CA LEU A 41 1.04 3.48 -5.38
C LEU A 41 0.07 4.66 -5.27
N ILE A 42 0.60 5.88 -5.16
CA ILE A 42 -0.20 7.10 -5.09
C ILE A 42 -0.99 7.34 -6.37
N GLY A 43 -0.39 7.14 -7.54
CA GLY A 43 -1.06 7.32 -8.82
C GLY A 43 -2.30 6.42 -8.91
N TYR A 44 -2.14 5.14 -8.62
CA TYR A 44 -3.26 4.20 -8.59
C TYR A 44 -4.29 4.58 -7.51
N ALA A 45 -3.84 4.82 -6.27
CA ALA A 45 -4.74 5.12 -5.15
C ALA A 45 -5.59 6.36 -5.39
N ALA A 46 -4.99 7.42 -5.95
CA ALA A 46 -5.69 8.65 -6.28
C ALA A 46 -6.72 8.43 -7.40
N THR A 47 -6.35 7.74 -8.48
CA THR A 47 -7.29 7.42 -9.55
C THR A 47 -8.43 6.53 -9.04
N HIS A 48 -8.12 5.51 -8.24
CA HIS A 48 -9.11 4.66 -7.61
C HIS A 48 -10.06 5.51 -6.78
N MET A 49 -9.57 6.19 -5.74
CA MET A 49 -10.40 6.98 -4.83
C MET A 49 -11.14 8.13 -5.50
N LEU A 50 -10.75 8.63 -6.67
CA LEU A 50 -11.51 9.67 -7.39
C LEU A 50 -12.57 9.09 -8.34
N SER A 51 -12.59 7.77 -8.56
CA SER A 51 -13.56 7.12 -9.42
C SER A 51 -14.93 7.00 -8.75
N GLU A 52 -16.00 7.16 -9.53
CA GLU A 52 -17.38 6.95 -9.08
C GLU A 52 -17.58 5.53 -8.56
N GLY A 53 -18.38 5.37 -7.51
CA GLY A 53 -18.63 4.08 -6.86
C GLY A 53 -17.52 3.58 -5.93
N THR A 54 -16.36 4.26 -5.90
CA THR A 54 -15.29 3.94 -4.94
C THR A 54 -15.24 4.98 -3.82
N GLY A 55 -15.06 4.49 -2.59
CA GLY A 55 -15.04 5.35 -1.41
C GLY A 55 -14.10 4.89 -0.30
N GLN A 56 -13.39 3.77 -0.49
CA GLN A 56 -12.49 3.20 0.49
C GLN A 56 -11.24 2.61 -0.15
N ILE A 57 -10.12 2.69 0.56
CA ILE A 57 -8.87 2.02 0.19
C ILE A 57 -8.09 1.65 1.45
N VAL A 58 -7.41 0.51 1.43
CA VAL A 58 -6.59 0.04 2.54
C VAL A 58 -5.12 -0.01 2.14
N PHE A 59 -4.25 0.60 2.94
CA PHE A 59 -2.80 0.41 2.85
C PHE A 59 -2.35 -0.59 3.91
N SER A 60 -1.67 -1.65 3.50
CA SER A 60 -1.14 -2.68 4.40
C SER A 60 0.36 -2.83 4.21
N ALA A 61 1.11 -2.86 5.31
CA ALA A 61 2.56 -3.01 5.27
C ALA A 61 3.11 -3.60 6.57
N TYR A 62 4.25 -4.27 6.45
CA TYR A 62 4.98 -4.78 7.60
C TYR A 62 6.50 -4.57 7.44
N GLY A 63 7.21 -4.60 8.55
CA GLY A 63 8.67 -4.41 8.58
C GLY A 63 9.10 -3.14 7.86
N ARG A 64 10.02 -3.26 6.90
CA ARG A 64 10.59 -2.10 6.17
C ARG A 64 9.60 -1.37 5.25
N GLY A 65 8.39 -1.90 5.04
CA GLY A 65 7.34 -1.24 4.26
C GLY A 65 6.53 -0.20 5.04
N VAL A 66 6.53 -0.29 6.39
CA VAL A 66 5.63 0.47 7.28
C VAL A 66 5.73 1.97 7.07
N THR A 67 6.94 2.53 7.16
CA THR A 67 7.16 3.98 6.97
C THR A 67 6.65 4.47 5.62
N LYS A 68 6.83 3.67 4.56
CA LYS A 68 6.38 4.01 3.22
C LYS A 68 4.85 4.00 3.11
N ALA A 69 4.17 3.08 3.80
CA ALA A 69 2.71 3.04 3.83
C ALA A 69 2.13 4.32 4.44
N VAL A 70 2.70 4.76 5.58
CA VAL A 70 2.32 6.03 6.21
C VAL A 70 2.58 7.20 5.25
N THR A 71 3.76 7.27 4.64
CA THR A 71 4.05 8.31 3.63
C THR A 71 3.05 8.31 2.49
N CYS A 72 2.65 7.14 2.00
CA CYS A 72 1.64 7.04 0.94
C CYS A 72 0.28 7.60 1.40
N VAL A 73 -0.16 7.21 2.59
CA VAL A 73 -1.40 7.71 3.19
C VAL A 73 -1.39 9.23 3.32
N GLU A 74 -0.31 9.81 3.87
CA GLU A 74 -0.21 11.26 4.06
C GLU A 74 -0.12 12.05 2.75
N ILE A 75 0.46 11.48 1.69
CA ILE A 75 0.41 12.10 0.35
C ILE A 75 -1.01 12.02 -0.21
N LEU A 76 -1.70 10.90 -0.03
CA LEU A 76 -3.05 10.71 -0.58
C LEU A 76 -4.07 11.63 0.09
N LYS A 77 -4.02 11.78 1.42
CA LYS A 77 -4.88 12.72 2.17
C LYS A 77 -4.72 14.15 1.68
N ARG A 78 -3.49 14.60 1.40
CA ARG A 78 -3.24 15.94 0.83
C ARG A 78 -3.77 16.13 -0.60
N LYS A 79 -3.90 15.05 -1.37
CA LYS A 79 -4.38 15.11 -2.76
C LYS A 79 -5.90 15.15 -2.88
N ILE A 80 -6.60 14.47 -1.97
CA ILE A 80 -8.06 14.30 -2.06
C ILE A 80 -8.78 15.20 -1.03
N GLY A 81 -8.20 15.39 0.15
CA GLY A 81 -8.86 16.06 1.27
C GLY A 81 -10.05 15.23 1.81
N GLY A 82 -10.60 15.62 2.96
CA GLY A 82 -11.88 15.06 3.43
C GLY A 82 -11.87 13.57 3.83
N LEU A 83 -10.71 12.90 3.87
CA LEU A 83 -10.65 11.46 4.13
C LEU A 83 -10.66 11.16 5.63
N HIS A 84 -11.60 10.31 6.04
CA HIS A 84 -11.59 9.63 7.34
C HIS A 84 -10.53 8.53 7.34
N GLN A 85 -9.87 8.31 8.47
CA GLN A 85 -8.82 7.31 8.60
C GLN A 85 -9.08 6.41 9.81
N VAL A 86 -8.82 5.11 9.68
CA VAL A 86 -8.67 4.19 10.81
C VAL A 86 -7.35 3.45 10.65
N THR A 87 -6.52 3.44 11.70
CA THR A 87 -5.21 2.77 11.72
C THR A 87 -5.19 1.64 12.72
N LYS A 88 -4.85 0.44 12.28
CA LYS A 88 -4.64 -0.75 13.11
C LYS A 88 -3.18 -1.17 13.04
N VAL A 89 -2.57 -1.41 14.19
CA VAL A 89 -1.19 -1.90 14.32
C VAL A 89 -1.23 -3.27 14.98
N GLU A 90 -0.55 -4.24 14.39
CA GLU A 90 -0.54 -5.63 14.85
C GLU A 90 0.81 -6.29 14.57
N TYR A 91 1.05 -7.45 15.16
CA TYR A 91 2.16 -8.30 14.74
C TYR A 91 1.68 -9.29 13.68
N LYS A 92 2.48 -9.43 12.64
CA LYS A 92 2.29 -10.45 11.61
C LYS A 92 3.38 -11.51 11.71
N THR A 93 2.97 -12.78 11.82
CA THR A 93 3.90 -13.91 11.80
C THR A 93 4.21 -14.27 10.35
N LEU A 94 5.48 -14.24 9.98
CA LEU A 94 5.98 -14.65 8.67
C LEU A 94 6.93 -15.83 8.79
N GLN A 95 6.89 -16.70 7.78
CA GLN A 95 7.78 -17.83 7.70
C GLN A 95 9.02 -17.46 6.87
N GLU A 96 10.20 -17.49 7.48
CA GLU A 96 11.46 -17.31 6.80
C GLU A 96 12.15 -18.65 6.55
N VAL A 97 12.52 -18.89 5.30
CA VAL A 97 13.35 -20.03 4.92
C VAL A 97 14.79 -19.57 4.83
N TRP A 98 15.65 -20.28 5.54
CA TRP A 98 17.07 -20.03 5.68
C TRP A 98 17.85 -21.24 5.16
N GLU A 99 18.85 -21.02 4.33
CA GLU A 99 19.76 -22.06 3.86
C GLU A 99 21.07 -22.00 4.62
N GLN A 100 21.63 -23.17 4.95
CA GLN A 100 22.97 -23.26 5.48
C GLN A 100 24.00 -22.82 4.42
N LYS A 101 25.02 -22.05 4.82
CA LYS A 101 26.12 -21.58 3.98
C LYS A 101 27.47 -21.96 4.57
N GLY A 102 28.46 -22.22 3.70
CA GLY A 102 29.83 -22.55 4.09
C GLY A 102 30.50 -23.47 3.06
N PRO A 103 31.84 -23.65 3.14
CA PRO A 103 32.61 -24.43 2.17
C PRO A 103 32.26 -25.93 2.17
N ASN A 104 31.73 -26.47 3.27
CA ASN A 104 31.45 -27.90 3.45
C ASN A 104 29.93 -28.21 3.53
N VAL A 105 29.08 -27.41 2.88
CA VAL A 105 27.62 -27.63 2.90
C VAL A 105 27.23 -28.61 1.78
N PRO A 106 26.46 -29.69 2.07
CA PRO A 106 26.01 -30.63 1.05
C PRO A 106 25.02 -29.98 0.07
N HIS A 107 24.91 -30.54 -1.15
CA HIS A 107 23.95 -30.09 -2.15
C HIS A 107 22.81 -31.12 -2.34
N PRO A 108 21.53 -30.70 -2.21
CA PRO A 108 21.06 -29.35 -1.88
C PRO A 108 21.32 -28.96 -0.41
N ALA A 109 21.51 -27.66 -0.17
CA ALA A 109 21.80 -27.14 1.16
C ALA A 109 20.62 -27.38 2.12
N PRO A 110 20.87 -27.78 3.39
CA PRO A 110 19.81 -27.91 4.39
C PRO A 110 19.07 -26.59 4.61
N CYS A 111 17.74 -26.67 4.67
CA CYS A 111 16.85 -25.55 4.90
C CYS A 111 16.31 -25.55 6.34
N LEU A 112 16.34 -24.40 6.99
CA LEU A 112 15.69 -24.12 8.27
C LEU A 112 14.52 -23.16 8.04
N THR A 113 13.37 -23.51 8.59
CA THR A 113 12.19 -22.65 8.60
C THR A 113 12.04 -22.01 9.97
N VAL A 114 11.92 -20.68 10.03
CA VAL A 114 11.72 -19.93 11.28
C VAL A 114 10.49 -19.03 11.14
N GLN A 115 9.62 -19.04 12.14
CA GLN A 115 8.55 -18.06 12.26
C GLN A 115 9.07 -16.80 12.94
N LYS A 116 8.81 -15.64 12.35
CA LYS A 116 9.17 -14.34 12.90
C LYS A 116 8.00 -13.39 12.91
N ASN A 117 7.86 -12.66 14.01
CA ASN A 117 6.85 -11.62 14.14
C ASN A 117 7.40 -10.30 13.60
N TYR A 118 6.64 -9.68 12.72
CA TYR A 118 6.93 -8.39 12.12
C TYR A 118 5.88 -7.38 12.54
N PRO A 119 6.26 -6.16 12.95
CA PRO A 119 5.29 -5.10 13.15
C PRO A 119 4.62 -4.79 11.82
N SER A 120 3.29 -4.75 11.84
CA SER A 120 2.40 -4.54 10.72
C SER A 120 1.49 -3.35 10.98
N ILE A 121 1.17 -2.63 9.93
CA ILE A 121 0.21 -1.52 9.94
C ILE A 121 -0.80 -1.72 8.83
N ASN A 122 -2.08 -1.54 9.15
CA ASN A 122 -3.18 -1.48 8.21
C ASN A 122 -3.89 -0.15 8.39
N ILE A 123 -4.03 0.62 7.32
CA ILE A 123 -4.64 1.95 7.33
C ILE A 123 -5.78 1.96 6.33
N LEU A 124 -7.00 2.11 6.83
CA LEU A 124 -8.19 2.36 6.02
C LEU A 124 -8.34 3.88 5.82
N LEU A 125 -8.57 4.29 4.58
CA LEU A 125 -9.03 5.63 4.23
C LEU A 125 -10.42 5.54 3.62
N SER A 126 -11.33 6.42 4.04
CA SER A 126 -12.69 6.50 3.51
C SER A 126 -13.12 7.94 3.23
N LYS A 127 -13.92 8.14 2.17
CA LYS A 127 -14.63 9.39 1.92
C LYS A 127 -15.85 9.55 2.84
N GLU A 128 -16.48 8.42 3.16
CA GLU A 128 -17.65 8.41 4.04
C GLU A 128 -17.21 8.42 5.50
N PRO A 129 -18.04 8.95 6.41
CA PRO A 129 -17.78 8.91 7.83
C PRO A 129 -17.58 7.47 8.33
N LEU A 130 -16.49 7.27 9.08
CA LEU A 130 -16.24 6.06 9.85
C LEU A 130 -16.68 6.29 11.30
N ASP A 131 -16.79 5.21 12.09
CA ASP A 131 -17.15 5.29 13.50
C ASP A 131 -16.11 6.10 14.29
N PRO A 132 -16.47 7.27 14.84
CA PRO A 132 -15.54 8.10 15.59
C PRO A 132 -15.06 7.47 16.91
N GLN A 133 -15.77 6.47 17.41
CA GLN A 133 -15.41 5.73 18.63
C GLN A 133 -14.49 4.54 18.34
N GLU A 134 -14.22 4.23 17.06
CA GLU A 134 -13.32 3.14 16.71
C GLU A 134 -11.87 3.48 17.07
N GLU A 135 -11.19 2.54 17.73
CA GLU A 135 -9.76 2.69 18.05
C GLU A 135 -8.92 2.92 16.79
N GLY A 136 -8.06 3.94 16.86
CA GLY A 136 -7.21 4.33 15.74
C GLY A 136 -7.92 5.20 14.70
N TYR A 137 -9.17 5.62 14.96
CA TYR A 137 -9.86 6.61 14.13
C TYR A 137 -9.16 7.98 14.17
N GLN A 138 -9.13 8.63 13.01
CA GLN A 138 -8.68 10.00 12.83
C GLN A 138 -9.63 10.73 11.88
N PRO A 139 -10.18 11.91 12.27
CA PRO A 139 -11.07 12.68 11.42
C PRO A 139 -10.34 13.30 10.21
N PRO A 140 -11.08 13.73 9.17
CA PRO A 140 -10.52 14.46 8.06
C PRO A 140 -9.74 15.70 8.50
N GLN A 141 -8.59 15.93 7.88
CA GLN A 141 -7.81 17.14 8.11
C GLN A 141 -8.51 18.34 7.44
N SER A 142 -8.68 19.42 8.18
CA SER A 142 -9.15 20.69 7.63
C SER A 142 -8.12 21.22 6.64
N MET A 143 -8.52 21.39 5.38
CA MET A 143 -7.69 22.07 4.39
C MET A 143 -7.77 23.59 4.64
N ALA A 144 -7.10 24.06 5.68
CA ALA A 144 -6.78 25.47 5.76
C ALA A 144 -5.80 25.80 4.60
N PRO A 145 -6.05 26.83 3.78
CA PRO A 145 -5.11 27.22 2.76
C PRO A 145 -3.89 27.85 3.43
N THR A 146 -2.86 27.06 3.73
CA THR A 146 -1.54 27.59 4.04
C THR A 146 -0.89 28.03 2.74
N GLU A 147 -0.99 29.32 2.44
CA GLU A 147 -0.12 30.01 1.49
C GLU A 147 1.34 29.86 1.97
N THR A 148 2.07 28.85 1.51
CA THR A 148 3.53 28.85 1.43
C THR A 148 4.00 27.59 0.70
N GLY A 149 4.40 27.74 -0.56
CA GLY A 149 5.12 26.70 -1.29
C GLY A 149 4.82 26.65 -2.79
N LYS A 150 5.54 27.46 -3.56
CA LYS A 150 5.50 27.49 -5.04
C LYS A 150 5.65 26.08 -5.66
N ARG A 151 4.76 25.83 -6.64
CA ARG A 151 4.91 25.00 -7.85
C ARG A 151 5.18 23.50 -7.69
N PHE A 152 4.14 22.70 -7.86
CA PHE A 152 4.20 21.54 -8.75
C PHE A 152 3.27 21.80 -9.93
N SER A 153 3.84 22.00 -11.12
CA SER A 153 3.09 22.23 -12.35
C SER A 153 2.24 21.00 -12.70
N GLU A 154 0.94 21.21 -12.80
CA GLU A 154 -0.01 20.37 -13.53
C GLU A 154 0.41 20.32 -15.00
N SER A 155 1.06 19.25 -15.43
CA SER A 155 1.32 19.04 -16.87
C SER A 155 1.35 17.58 -17.30
N HIS A 156 0.94 16.64 -16.44
CA HIS A 156 1.06 15.21 -16.75
C HIS A 156 -0.26 14.43 -16.85
N ILE A 157 -1.42 15.05 -16.57
CA ILE A 157 -2.71 14.35 -16.66
C ILE A 157 -3.28 14.38 -18.08
N GLU A 158 -3.07 15.44 -18.86
CA GLU A 158 -3.59 15.50 -20.25
C GLU A 158 -2.83 14.61 -21.23
N HIS A 159 -1.55 14.30 -20.99
CA HIS A 159 -0.74 13.53 -21.94
C HIS A 159 -1.10 12.04 -22.01
N CYS A 160 -1.83 11.49 -21.03
CA CYS A 160 -2.22 10.08 -21.02
C CYS A 160 -3.55 9.84 -21.74
N THR A 161 -4.49 10.79 -21.70
CA THR A 161 -5.79 10.68 -22.37
C THR A 161 -5.68 10.90 -23.88
N SER A 162 -4.80 11.81 -24.33
CA SER A 162 -4.59 12.07 -25.77
C SER A 162 -3.89 10.90 -26.49
N LYS A 163 -3.00 10.16 -25.82
CA LYS A 163 -2.31 9.02 -26.42
C LYS A 163 -3.19 7.79 -26.60
N LYS A 164 -4.23 7.62 -25.79
CA LYS A 164 -5.19 6.52 -25.94
C LYS A 164 -6.14 6.75 -27.12
N ARG A 165 -6.69 7.97 -27.25
CA ARG A 165 -7.56 8.34 -28.39
C ARG A 165 -6.85 8.22 -29.75
N LYS A 166 -5.57 8.62 -29.82
CA LYS A 166 -4.80 8.56 -31.08
C LYS A 166 -4.39 7.15 -31.52
N ARG A 167 -4.49 6.16 -30.63
CA ARG A 167 -4.23 4.74 -30.95
C ARG A 167 -5.49 4.03 -31.44
N GLU A 168 -6.65 4.30 -30.84
CA GLU A 168 -7.92 3.71 -31.30
C GLU A 168 -8.34 4.22 -32.68
N GLU A 169 -8.11 5.49 -33.01
CA GLU A 169 -8.47 6.06 -34.32
C GLU A 169 -7.61 5.53 -35.49
N LYS A 170 -6.45 4.93 -35.21
CA LYS A 170 -5.56 4.32 -36.21
C LYS A 170 -5.87 2.87 -36.53
N ASP A 171 -6.57 2.15 -35.66
CA ASP A 171 -6.94 0.73 -35.86
C ASP A 171 -8.30 0.55 -36.56
N THR A 172 -9.09 1.62 -36.72
CA THR A 172 -10.42 1.55 -37.39
C THR A 172 -10.38 1.99 -38.87
N ARG A 173 -9.20 2.28 -39.41
CA ARG A 173 -8.99 2.57 -40.83
C ARG A 173 -7.97 1.61 -41.44
N VAL A 174 -8.41 0.37 -41.66
CA VAL A 174 -7.87 -0.55 -42.67
C VAL A 174 -9.05 -1.18 -43.38
#